data_AF-A0A6H1ZD53-F1
#
_entry.id   AF-A0A6H1ZD53-F1
#
_cell.length_a   1.000
_cell.length_b   1.000
_cell.length_c   1.000
_cell.angle_alpha   90.00
_cell.angle_beta   90.00
_cell.angle_gamma   90.00
#
_symmetry.space_group_name_H-M   'P 1'
#
loop_
_entity.id
_entity.type
_entity.pdbx_description
1 polymer ?
#
loop_
_entity_poly.entity_id
_entity_poly.type
_entity_poly.pdbx_seq_one_letter_code
_entity_poly.pdbx_strand_id
1 'polypeptide(L)'
;MRLVNWNPNRFDSEFENVAVGRLVDAAEVIAGATRRNCPIGTISRPMYKSGPYAGQFWTARDAGELKRSIRVVRRKTKSGKAFTKKRNVRVYAGHKKAFYASIVEHSKPFMRPAQMATLSQVKEIIGVK
;
A
#
# COMPACT_ATOMS: atom_id res chain seq x y z
N MET A 1 43.34 -20.27 4.62
CA MET A 1 43.12 -18.95 5.24
C MET A 1 41.77 -19.00 5.97
N ARG A 2 41.73 -19.10 7.31
CA ARG A 2 40.47 -19.02 8.08
C ARG A 2 40.21 -17.55 8.37
N LEU A 3 39.06 -17.03 7.94
CA LEU A 3 38.60 -15.69 8.29
C LEU A 3 38.29 -15.65 9.79
N VAL A 4 39.27 -15.27 10.60
CA VAL A 4 39.09 -14.92 12.01
C VAL A 4 38.29 -13.62 12.04
N ASN A 5 37.15 -13.56 12.74
CA ASN A 5 36.16 -12.46 12.80
C ASN A 5 35.08 -12.35 11.70
N TRP A 6 34.79 -13.39 10.92
CA TRP A 6 33.55 -13.39 10.12
C TRP A 6 32.32 -13.59 11.03
N ASN A 7 31.58 -12.51 11.31
CA ASN A 7 30.29 -12.56 12.01
C ASN A 7 29.17 -12.05 11.08
N PRO A 8 28.50 -12.95 10.32
CA PRO A 8 27.48 -12.57 9.35
C PRO A 8 26.28 -11.86 9.99
N ASN A 9 26.02 -12.12 11.28
CA ASN A 9 24.92 -11.48 12.01
C ASN A 9 25.04 -9.96 12.11
N ARG A 10 26.25 -9.39 11.90
CA ARG A 10 26.45 -7.93 11.86
C ARG A 10 25.84 -7.29 10.61
N PHE A 11 25.72 -8.05 9.52
CA PHE A 11 25.19 -7.57 8.24
C PHE A 11 23.71 -7.90 8.04
N ASP A 12 23.10 -8.71 8.91
CA ASP A 12 21.69 -9.08 8.81
C ASP A 12 20.75 -7.87 8.76
N SER A 13 21.04 -6.85 9.57
CA SER A 13 20.26 -5.60 9.60
C SER A 13 20.38 -4.81 8.29
N GLU A 14 21.56 -4.84 7.67
CA GLU A 14 21.85 -4.15 6.43
C GLU A 14 21.19 -4.86 5.25
N PHE A 15 21.36 -6.18 5.14
CA PHE A 15 20.64 -6.99 4.15
C PHE A 15 19.12 -6.87 4.30
N GLU A 16 18.62 -6.86 5.54
CA GLU A 16 17.19 -6.66 5.80
C GLU A 16 16.73 -5.28 5.32
N ASN A 17 17.48 -4.21 5.62
CA ASN A 17 17.11 -2.87 5.19
C ASN A 17 17.10 -2.73 3.67
N VAL A 18 18.09 -3.30 2.98
CA VAL A 18 18.15 -3.33 1.51
C VAL A 18 16.96 -4.12 0.95
N ALA A 19 16.68 -5.31 1.48
CA ALA A 19 15.57 -6.14 1.02
C ALA A 19 14.20 -5.47 1.24
N VAL A 20 14.00 -4.87 2.42
CA VAL A 20 12.76 -4.12 2.72
C VAL A 20 12.67 -2.85 1.88
N GLY A 21 13.78 -2.18 1.59
CA GLY A 21 13.83 -1.05 0.66
C GLY A 21 13.28 -1.43 -0.71
N ARG A 22 13.80 -2.50 -1.31
CA ARG A 22 13.29 -3.03 -2.59
C ARG A 22 11.80 -3.37 -2.53
N LEU A 23 11.31 -3.94 -1.42
CA LEU A 23 9.88 -4.20 -1.25
C LEU A 23 9.04 -2.92 -1.15
N VAL A 24 9.58 -1.84 -0.58
CA VAL A 24 8.92 -0.52 -0.54
C VAL A 24 8.86 0.06 -1.95
N ASP A 25 9.96 0.03 -2.69
CA ASP A 25 10.03 0.55 -4.06
C ASP A 25 9.04 -0.19 -4.97
N ALA A 26 9.03 -1.53 -4.90
CA ALA A 26 8.06 -2.36 -5.60
C ALA A 26 6.60 -2.05 -5.21
N ALA A 27 6.35 -1.81 -3.92
CA ALA A 27 5.01 -1.46 -3.43
C ALA A 27 4.58 -0.05 -3.89
N GLU A 28 5.49 0.91 -4.00
CA GLU A 28 5.19 2.25 -4.53
C GLU A 28 4.86 2.21 -6.02
N VAL A 29 5.51 1.35 -6.80
CA VAL A 29 5.13 1.09 -8.19
C VAL A 29 3.68 0.60 -8.29
N ILE A 30 3.32 -0.42 -7.47
CA ILE A 30 1.94 -0.93 -7.40
C ILE A 30 0.99 0.18 -6.95
N ALA A 31 1.34 0.95 -5.92
CA ALA A 31 0.51 2.04 -5.41
C ALA A 31 0.29 3.13 -6.47
N GLY A 32 1.32 3.48 -7.24
CA GLY A 32 1.23 4.42 -8.36
C GLY A 32 0.30 3.93 -9.47
N ALA A 33 0.41 2.66 -9.87
CA ALA A 33 -0.53 2.05 -10.82
C ALA A 33 -1.96 1.99 -10.26
N THR A 34 -2.12 1.64 -8.99
CA THR A 34 -3.41 1.59 -8.31
C THR A 34 -4.06 2.98 -8.26
N ARG A 35 -3.29 4.05 -8.00
CA ARG A 35 -3.78 5.44 -8.02
C ARG A 35 -4.22 5.89 -9.43
N ARG A 36 -3.55 5.41 -10.48
CA ARG A 36 -3.92 5.69 -11.88
C ARG A 36 -5.24 5.01 -12.26
N ASN A 37 -5.40 3.75 -11.85
CA ASN A 37 -6.59 2.94 -12.16
C ASN A 37 -7.78 3.24 -11.25
N CYS A 38 -7.55 3.85 -10.08
CA CYS A 38 -8.61 4.14 -9.12
C CYS A 38 -9.65 5.08 -9.76
N PRO A 39 -10.92 4.69 -9.82
CA PRO A 39 -11.96 5.57 -10.33
C PRO A 39 -12.10 6.77 -9.40
N ILE A 40 -12.16 7.96 -10.01
CA ILE A 40 -12.39 9.23 -9.32
C ILE A 40 -13.85 9.59 -9.58
N GLY A 41 -14.64 9.71 -8.52
CA GLY A 41 -16.00 10.24 -8.64
C GLY A 41 -15.95 11.67 -9.19
N THR A 42 -16.90 12.04 -10.05
CA THR A 42 -16.98 13.39 -10.63
C THR A 42 -17.78 14.37 -9.77
N ILE A 43 -18.57 13.87 -8.82
CA ILE A 43 -19.51 14.67 -8.03
C ILE A 43 -19.17 14.52 -6.54
N SER A 44 -18.71 15.60 -5.91
CA SER A 44 -18.76 15.76 -4.46
C SER A 44 -20.19 16.14 -4.07
N ARG A 45 -20.89 15.29 -3.33
CA ARG A 45 -22.26 15.60 -2.89
C ARG A 45 -22.21 16.62 -1.74
N PRO A 46 -23.06 17.67 -1.75
CA PRO A 46 -23.09 18.67 -0.69
C PRO A 46 -23.50 18.06 0.66
N MET A 47 -23.09 18.70 1.75
CA MET A 47 -23.47 18.33 3.11
C MET A 47 -25.00 18.40 3.30
N TYR A 48 -25.56 17.47 4.10
CA TYR A 48 -26.96 17.53 4.51
C TYR A 48 -27.21 18.80 5.31
N LYS A 49 -28.02 19.71 4.75
CA LYS A 49 -28.40 20.96 5.41
C LYS A 49 -29.52 20.75 6.45
N SER A 50 -30.25 19.65 6.38
CA SER A 50 -31.40 19.33 7.25
C SER A 50 -31.62 17.82 7.39
N GLY A 51 -32.39 17.41 8.42
CA GLY A 51 -32.75 16.01 8.70
C GLY A 51 -31.88 15.31 9.75
N PRO A 52 -32.11 14.01 10.02
CA PRO A 52 -31.40 13.24 11.07
C PRO A 52 -29.89 13.07 10.84
N TYR A 53 -29.42 13.42 9.63
CA TYR A 53 -28.01 13.43 9.24
C TYR A 53 -27.50 14.85 8.96
N ALA A 54 -28.22 15.90 9.37
CA ALA A 54 -27.79 17.29 9.22
C ALA A 54 -26.43 17.53 9.89
N GLY A 55 -25.52 18.20 9.18
CA GLY A 55 -24.14 18.40 9.64
C GLY A 55 -23.24 17.17 9.54
N GLN A 56 -23.77 15.99 9.19
CA GLN A 56 -22.97 14.82 8.89
C GLN A 56 -22.55 14.85 7.42
N PHE A 57 -21.24 14.77 7.18
CA PHE A 57 -20.71 14.54 5.83
C PHE A 57 -21.23 13.20 5.33
N TRP A 58 -21.86 13.18 4.16
CA TRP A 58 -22.26 11.94 3.49
C TRP A 58 -21.02 11.08 3.22
N THR A 59 -20.71 10.18 4.14
CA THR A 59 -19.67 9.15 4.05
C THR A 59 -18.52 9.44 3.07
N ALA A 60 -17.75 10.52 3.24
CA ALA A 60 -16.41 10.71 2.66
C ALA A 60 -16.19 10.21 1.20
N ARG A 61 -17.20 10.34 0.34
CA ARG A 61 -17.10 10.11 -1.11
C ARG A 61 -16.82 11.41 -1.82
N ASP A 62 -15.94 12.24 -1.24
CA ASP A 62 -15.36 13.32 -2.00
C ASP A 62 -14.64 12.75 -3.22
N ALA A 63 -14.78 13.43 -4.35
CA ALA A 63 -14.11 13.09 -5.58
C ALA A 63 -12.62 12.86 -5.32
N GLY A 64 -12.16 11.62 -5.50
CA GLY A 64 -10.75 11.26 -5.35
C GLY A 64 -10.28 10.90 -3.93
N GLU A 65 -11.16 10.89 -2.92
CA GLU A 65 -10.75 10.50 -1.55
C GLU A 65 -10.20 9.07 -1.49
N LEU A 66 -10.83 8.13 -2.20
CA LEU A 66 -10.31 6.78 -2.31
C LEU A 66 -8.91 6.75 -2.95
N LYS A 67 -8.68 7.56 -4.00
CA LYS A 67 -7.37 7.65 -4.64
C LYS A 67 -6.31 8.19 -3.69
N ARG A 68 -6.65 9.23 -2.91
CA ARG A 68 -5.77 9.81 -1.86
C ARG A 68 -5.47 8.82 -0.73
N SER A 69 -6.41 7.92 -0.43
CA SER A 69 -6.25 6.93 0.64
C SER A 69 -5.22 5.82 0.34
N ILE A 70 -4.82 5.66 -0.94
CA ILE A 70 -3.90 4.61 -1.38
C ILE A 70 -2.48 4.89 -0.85
N ARG A 71 -1.99 4.00 0.00
CA ARG A 71 -0.72 4.17 0.70
C ARG A 71 0.05 2.87 0.86
N VAL A 72 1.37 2.99 0.87
CA VAL A 72 2.30 1.92 1.23
C VAL A 72 2.55 1.97 2.73
N VAL A 73 2.49 0.82 3.39
CA VAL A 73 2.70 0.69 4.83
C VAL A 73 3.73 -0.41 5.09
N ARG A 74 4.85 -0.02 5.70
CA ARG A 74 5.84 -0.93 6.25
C ARG A 74 5.39 -1.41 7.63
N ARG A 75 5.10 -2.71 7.77
CA ARG A 75 4.85 -3.31 9.08
C ARG A 75 6.16 -3.58 9.80
N LYS A 76 6.31 -2.99 10.98
CA LYS A 76 7.40 -3.25 11.91
C LYS A 76 6.98 -4.35 12.88
N THR A 77 7.94 -5.18 13.32
CA THR A 77 7.72 -6.13 14.42
C THR A 77 8.27 -5.58 15.72
N LYS A 78 7.53 -5.84 16.82
CA LYS A 78 7.92 -5.43 18.17
C LYS A 78 9.24 -6.07 18.64
N SER A 79 9.56 -7.26 18.13
CA SER A 79 10.65 -8.08 18.65
C SER A 79 12.05 -7.69 18.17
N GLY A 80 12.20 -6.66 17.32
CA GLY A 80 13.51 -6.24 16.80
C GLY A 80 14.19 -7.23 15.83
N LYS A 81 13.82 -8.52 15.86
CA LYS A 81 14.37 -9.60 15.05
C LYS A 81 14.28 -9.31 13.55
N ALA A 82 15.41 -9.49 12.87
CA ALA A 82 15.51 -9.44 11.42
C ALA A 82 14.73 -10.60 10.77
N PHE A 83 14.24 -10.40 9.55
CA PHE A 83 13.63 -11.44 8.69
C PHE A 83 12.44 -12.20 9.28
N THR A 84 11.58 -11.53 10.04
CA THR A 84 10.32 -12.14 10.49
C THR A 84 9.25 -12.05 9.41
N LYS A 85 8.50 -13.13 9.15
CA LYS A 85 7.34 -13.14 8.22
C LYS A 85 6.28 -12.06 8.50
N LYS A 86 6.28 -11.50 9.71
CA LYS A 86 5.38 -10.42 10.14
C LYS A 86 5.85 -9.03 9.72
N ARG A 87 7.15 -8.83 9.43
CA ARG A 87 7.68 -7.62 8.80
C ARG A 87 7.45 -7.72 7.30
N ASN A 88 6.49 -6.96 6.81
CA ASN A 88 6.12 -6.94 5.40
C ASN A 88 5.75 -5.52 4.97
N VAL A 89 5.84 -5.26 3.69
CA VAL A 89 5.30 -4.05 3.06
C VAL A 89 3.93 -4.38 2.48
N ARG A 90 2.96 -3.50 2.68
CA ARG A 90 1.58 -3.67 2.18
C ARG A 90 1.10 -2.40 1.50
N VAL A 91 0.35 -2.56 0.43
CA VAL A 91 -0.41 -1.47 -0.20
C VAL A 91 -1.84 -1.55 0.33
N TYR A 92 -2.35 -0.45 0.88
CA TYR A 92 -3.74 -0.34 1.34
C TYR A 92 -4.49 0.68 0.50
N ALA A 93 -5.72 0.35 0.11
CA ALA A 93 -6.70 1.30 -0.39
C ALA A 93 -7.81 1.45 0.66
N GLY A 94 -8.09 2.69 1.06
CA GLY A 94 -9.10 3.02 2.05
C GLY A 94 -8.59 3.25 3.47
N HIS A 95 -9.41 3.93 4.27
CA HIS A 95 -9.27 4.12 5.72
C HIS A 95 -10.66 4.30 6.34
N LYS A 96 -10.74 4.65 7.62
CA LYS A 96 -12.01 4.84 8.35
C LYS A 96 -13.03 5.75 7.64
N LYS A 97 -12.57 6.67 6.79
CA LYS A 97 -13.44 7.55 5.99
C LYS A 97 -13.67 6.99 4.58
N ALA A 98 -12.61 6.51 3.90
CA ALA A 98 -12.71 5.84 2.60
C ALA A 98 -12.92 4.32 2.70
N PHE A 99 -13.94 3.84 3.43
CA PHE A 99 -14.15 2.41 3.69
C PHE A 99 -14.86 1.65 2.54
N TYR A 100 -15.11 2.32 1.41
CA TYR A 100 -15.83 1.76 0.26
C TYR A 100 -14.91 1.15 -0.81
N ALA A 101 -13.60 1.03 -0.54
CA ALA A 101 -12.62 0.47 -1.47
C ALA A 101 -12.98 -0.93 -1.99
N SER A 102 -13.48 -1.81 -1.11
CA SER A 102 -13.91 -3.17 -1.49
C SER A 102 -15.09 -3.16 -2.46
N ILE A 103 -16.08 -2.28 -2.23
CA ILE A 103 -17.24 -2.12 -3.10
C ILE A 103 -16.79 -1.64 -4.49
N VAL A 104 -15.85 -0.69 -4.54
CA VAL A 104 -15.27 -0.23 -5.80
C VAL A 104 -14.51 -1.36 -6.48
N GLU A 105 -13.66 -2.09 -5.77
CA GLU A 105 -12.89 -3.20 -6.36
C GLU A 105 -13.79 -4.29 -6.97
N HIS A 106 -14.96 -4.56 -6.38
CA HIS A 106 -15.92 -5.50 -6.94
C HIS A 106 -16.67 -4.99 -8.18
N SER A 107 -16.95 -3.69 -8.26
CA SER A 107 -17.71 -3.09 -9.38
C SER A 107 -16.81 -2.60 -10.52
N LYS A 108 -15.69 -1.96 -10.19
CA LYS A 108 -14.66 -1.44 -11.07
C LYS A 108 -13.28 -1.77 -10.48
N PRO A 109 -12.72 -2.95 -10.78
CA PRO A 109 -11.47 -3.39 -10.20
C PRO A 109 -10.34 -2.44 -10.59
N PHE A 110 -9.52 -2.07 -9.61
CA PHE A 110 -8.41 -1.14 -9.79
C PHE A 110 -7.12 -1.65 -9.13
N MET A 111 -7.21 -2.39 -8.03
CA MET A 111 -6.04 -2.97 -7.36
C MET A 111 -5.52 -4.21 -8.08
N ARG A 112 -6.39 -5.18 -8.40
CA ARG A 112 -5.98 -6.40 -9.12
C ARG A 112 -5.35 -6.10 -10.48
N PRO A 113 -5.97 -5.27 -11.35
CA PRO A 113 -5.38 -4.92 -12.63
C PRO A 113 -4.06 -4.16 -12.49
N ALA A 114 -3.94 -3.27 -11.49
CA ALA A 114 -2.69 -2.57 -11.22
C ALA A 114 -1.57 -3.55 -10.84
N GLN A 115 -1.85 -4.50 -9.96
CA GLN A 115 -0.87 -5.52 -9.56
C GLN A 115 -0.38 -6.32 -10.76
N MET A 116 -1.29 -6.80 -11.61
CA MET A 116 -0.94 -7.59 -12.80
C MET A 116 -0.13 -6.77 -13.81
N ALA A 117 -0.52 -5.52 -14.07
CA ALA A 117 0.20 -4.64 -14.98
C ALA A 117 1.63 -4.32 -14.53
N THR A 118 1.85 -4.23 -13.21
CA THR A 118 3.17 -3.93 -12.64
C THR A 118 4.03 -5.17 -12.33
N LEU A 119 3.52 -6.38 -12.59
CA LEU A 119 4.14 -7.60 -12.09
C LEU A 119 5.58 -7.81 -12.60
N SER A 120 5.84 -7.50 -13.87
CA SER A 120 7.19 -7.59 -14.47
C SER A 120 8.17 -6.61 -13.80
N GLN A 121 7.77 -5.35 -13.65
CA GLN A 121 8.58 -4.32 -13.00
C GLN A 121 8.83 -4.65 -11.51
N VAL A 122 7.82 -5.17 -10.82
CA VAL A 122 7.98 -5.63 -9.43
C VAL A 122 9.00 -6.76 -9.34
N LYS A 123 8.91 -7.76 -10.23
CA LYS A 123 9.88 -8.88 -10.31
C LYS A 123 11.31 -8.39 -10.52
N GLU A 124 11.50 -7.42 -11.40
CA GLU A 124 12.79 -6.79 -11.66
C GLU A 124 13.36 -6.12 -10.39
N ILE A 125 12.55 -5.30 -9.70
CA ILE A 125 12.96 -4.59 -8.47
C ILE A 125 13.37 -5.57 -7.36
N ILE A 126 12.61 -6.65 -7.17
CA ILE A 126 12.90 -7.65 -6.14
C ILE A 126 14.01 -8.64 -6.56
N GLY A 127 14.44 -8.61 -7.82
CA GLY A 127 15.49 -9.48 -8.37
C GLY A 127 15.04 -10.91 -8.64
N VAL A 128 13.76 -11.13 -8.92
CA VAL A 128 13.21 -12.44 -9.30
C VAL A 128 13.11 -12.48 -10.83
N LYS A 129 13.80 -13.43 -11.46
CA LYS A 129 13.68 -13.71 -12.91
C LYS A 129 12.49 -14.61 -13.18
#